data_AF-A0A7C7KNL5-F1
#
_entry.id   AF-A0A7C7KNL5-F1
#
_cell.length_a   1.000
_cell.length_b   1.000
_cell.length_c   1.000
_cell.angle_alpha   90.00
_cell.angle_beta   90.00
_cell.angle_gamma   90.00
#
_symmetry.space_group_name_H-M   'P 1'
#
loop_
_entity.id
_entity.type
_entity.pdbx_description
1 polymer ?
#
loop_
_entity_poly.entity_id
_entity_poly.type
_entity_poly.pdbx_seq_one_letter_code
_entity_poly.pdbx_strand_id
1 'polypeptide(L)'
;MLPALVVFDCDGVLVDSEAIANRIMAECITAAGLPITYEDCRSRFVGGTLQRVIDTVEQWLGRPLPADWKADFEARRDAAFRAELQPVPGVAAA
;
A
#
# COMPACT_ATOMS: atom_id res chain seq x y z
N MET A 1 -3.81 35.80 11.35
CA MET A 1 -4.84 35.03 12.08
C MET A 1 -4.51 33.55 11.90
N LEU A 2 -4.51 32.78 12.98
CA LEU A 2 -4.38 31.32 12.89
C LEU A 2 -5.77 30.70 12.63
N PRO A 3 -5.84 29.59 11.89
CA PRO A 3 -7.11 28.91 11.61
C PRO A 3 -7.74 28.39 12.91
N ALA A 4 -9.07 28.44 13.01
CA ALA A 4 -9.82 27.94 14.16
C ALA A 4 -9.89 26.39 14.21
N LEU A 5 -9.57 25.71 13.10
CA LEU A 5 -9.57 24.25 12.97
C LEU A 5 -8.61 23.83 11.85
N VAL A 6 -7.91 22.71 12.06
CA VAL A 6 -7.11 22.01 11.05
C VAL A 6 -7.53 20.54 11.06
N VAL A 7 -7.80 19.97 9.89
CA VAL A 7 -8.07 18.53 9.71
C VAL A 7 -6.91 17.94 8.94
N PHE A 8 -6.25 16.95 9.54
CA PHE A 8 -5.13 16.23 8.92
C PHE A 8 -5.64 14.93 8.29
N ASP A 9 -5.12 14.63 7.11
CA ASP A 9 -5.18 13.26 6.59
C ASP A 9 -4.23 12.36 7.39
N CYS A 10 -4.43 11.05 7.36
CA CYS A 10 -3.57 10.09 8.05
C CYS A 10 -2.40 9.64 7.17
N ASP A 11 -2.70 9.16 5.97
CA ASP A 11 -1.73 8.50 5.09
C ASP A 11 -0.80 9.52 4.43
N GLY A 12 0.51 9.35 4.62
CA GLY A 12 1.54 10.27 4.10
C GLY A 12 1.64 11.61 4.83
N VAL A 13 0.77 11.87 5.80
CA VAL A 13 0.74 13.12 6.60
C VAL A 13 1.03 12.85 8.07
N LEU A 14 0.33 11.90 8.69
CA LEU A 14 0.55 11.51 10.08
C LEU A 14 1.41 10.24 10.19
N VAL A 15 1.32 9.33 9.23
CA VAL A 15 2.09 8.08 9.16
C VAL A 15 2.53 7.75 7.74
N ASP A 16 3.65 7.05 7.58
CA ASP A 16 4.11 6.55 6.27
C ASP A 16 3.56 5.14 5.97
N SER A 17 2.23 5.06 5.79
CA SER A 17 1.50 3.83 5.48
C SER A 17 1.61 3.41 4.01
N GLU A 18 1.80 4.37 3.09
CA GLU A 18 1.86 4.11 1.66
C GLU A 18 3.12 3.33 1.26
N ALA A 19 4.28 3.64 1.84
CA ALA A 19 5.53 2.92 1.56
C ALA A 19 5.41 1.44 1.96
N ILE A 20 4.86 1.17 3.15
CA ILE A 20 4.66 -0.19 3.65
C ILE A 20 3.66 -0.94 2.75
N ALA A 21 2.52 -0.33 2.42
CA ALA A 21 1.50 -0.97 1.59
C ALA A 21 2.02 -1.32 0.19
N ASN A 22 2.74 -0.41 -0.46
CA ASN A 22 3.30 -0.64 -1.80
C ASN A 22 4.42 -1.69 -1.80
N ARG A 23 5.23 -1.75 -0.73
CA ARG A 23 6.25 -2.81 -0.59
C ARG A 23 5.61 -4.18 -0.49
N ILE A 24 4.63 -4.35 0.41
CA ILE A 24 3.90 -5.63 0.57
C ILE A 24 3.17 -6.01 -0.72
N MET A 25 2.61 -5.04 -1.44
CA MET A 25 1.96 -5.29 -2.73
C MET A 25 2.95 -5.81 -3.78
N ALA A 26 4.12 -5.17 -3.92
CA ALA A 26 5.17 -5.62 -4.85
C ALA A 26 5.64 -7.05 -4.54
N GLU A 27 5.80 -7.38 -3.25
CA GLU A 27 6.14 -8.74 -2.79
C GLU A 27 5.03 -9.76 -3.17
N CYS A 28 3.76 -9.43 -2.96
CA CYS A 28 2.63 -10.32 -3.29
C CYS A 28 2.45 -10.52 -4.80
N ILE A 29 2.66 -9.47 -5.61
CA ILE A 29 2.60 -9.56 -7.07
C ILE A 29 3.78 -10.41 -7.61
N THR A 30 4.98 -10.17 -7.07
CA THR A 30 6.18 -10.95 -7.42
C THR A 30 5.99 -12.43 -7.07
N ALA A 31 5.43 -12.74 -5.90
CA ALA A 31 5.13 -14.11 -5.48
C ALA A 31 4.06 -14.80 -6.37
N ALA A 32 3.16 -14.03 -6.99
CA ALA A 32 2.19 -14.54 -7.95
C ALA A 32 2.79 -14.89 -9.33
N GLY A 33 4.08 -14.61 -9.53
CA GLY A 33 4.82 -14.92 -10.76
C GLY A 33 5.02 -13.73 -11.69
N LEU A 34 4.77 -12.51 -11.21
CA LEU A 34 4.99 -11.28 -11.97
C LEU A 34 6.04 -10.40 -11.28
N PRO A 35 7.33 -10.52 -11.65
CA PRO A 35 8.38 -9.72 -11.03
C PRO A 35 8.11 -8.23 -11.19
N ILE A 36 7.98 -7.51 -10.08
CA ILE A 36 7.76 -6.06 -10.06
C ILE A 36 8.53 -5.43 -8.90
N THR A 37 9.10 -4.26 -9.12
CA THR A 37 9.80 -3.50 -8.07
C THR A 37 8.82 -2.71 -7.20
N TYR A 38 9.28 -2.27 -6.02
CA TYR A 38 8.52 -1.33 -5.20
C TYR A 38 8.22 -0.03 -5.97
N GLU A 39 9.19 0.52 -6.68
CA GLU A 39 9.07 1.75 -7.46
C GLU A 39 8.06 1.59 -8.61
N ASP A 40 8.07 0.44 -9.29
CA ASP A 40 7.09 0.11 -10.32
C ASP A 40 5.69 0.00 -9.73
N CYS A 41 5.55 -0.70 -8.60
CA CYS A 41 4.28 -0.87 -7.91
C CYS A 41 3.71 0.48 -7.49
N ARG A 42 4.53 1.32 -6.84
CA ARG A 42 4.14 2.66 -6.41
C ARG A 42 3.75 3.55 -7.58
N SER A 43 4.56 3.62 -8.64
CA SER A 43 4.27 4.46 -9.81
C SER A 43 2.98 4.07 -10.54
N ARG A 44 2.57 2.79 -10.48
CA ARG A 44 1.40 2.27 -11.20
C ARG A 44 0.11 2.26 -10.38
N PHE A 45 0.23 2.06 -9.07
CA PHE A 45 -0.91 1.72 -8.22
C PHE A 45 -1.17 2.73 -7.08
N VAL A 46 -0.29 3.71 -6.86
CA VAL A 46 -0.54 4.77 -5.86
C VAL A 46 -1.86 5.49 -6.14
N GLY A 47 -2.63 5.75 -5.07
CA GLY A 47 -3.97 6.36 -5.16
C GLY A 47 -5.05 5.51 -5.85
N GLY A 48 -4.72 4.27 -6.25
CA GLY A 48 -5.64 3.35 -6.91
C GLY A 48 -6.40 2.43 -5.95
N THR A 49 -7.45 1.79 -6.47
CA THR A 49 -8.18 0.75 -5.73
C THR A 49 -7.47 -0.60 -5.84
N LEU A 50 -7.60 -1.46 -4.83
CA LEU A 50 -7.09 -2.83 -4.88
C LEU A 50 -7.69 -3.65 -6.05
N GLN A 51 -8.95 -3.40 -6.42
CA GLN A 51 -9.57 -4.08 -7.57
C GLN A 51 -8.82 -3.79 -8.87
N ARG A 52 -8.51 -2.51 -9.14
CA ARG A 52 -7.68 -2.11 -10.29
C ARG A 52 -6.32 -2.81 -10.31
N VAL A 53 -5.69 -3.02 -9.15
CA VAL A 53 -4.42 -3.77 -9.05
C VAL A 53 -4.63 -5.21 -9.50
N ILE A 54 -5.63 -5.89 -8.96
CA ILE A 54 -5.98 -7.27 -9.30
C ILE A 54 -6.23 -7.39 -10.80
N ASP A 55 -7.11 -6.55 -11.36
CA ASP A 55 -7.46 -6.57 -12.79
C ASP A 55 -6.21 -6.40 -13.68
N THR A 56 -5.32 -5.47 -13.30
CA THR A 56 -4.08 -5.20 -14.04
C THR A 56 -3.11 -6.38 -13.97
N VAL A 57 -2.95 -6.97 -12.79
CA VAL A 57 -2.03 -8.08 -12.55
C VAL A 57 -2.52 -9.35 -13.25
N GLU A 58 -3.82 -9.65 -13.19
CA GLU A 58 -4.42 -10.78 -13.91
C GLU A 58 -4.29 -10.61 -15.43
N GLN A 59 -4.47 -9.39 -15.94
CA GLN A 59 -4.24 -9.07 -17.35
C GLN A 59 -2.80 -9.35 -17.76
N TRP A 60 -1.80 -8.99 -16.94
CA TRP A 60 -0.39 -9.21 -17.25
C TRP A 60 0.05 -10.66 -17.10
N LEU A 61 -0.52 -11.38 -16.13
CA LEU A 61 -0.28 -12.81 -15.93
C LEU A 61 -1.00 -13.67 -16.99
N GLY A 62 -2.04 -13.15 -17.63
CA GLY A 62 -2.90 -13.90 -18.55
C GLY A 62 -3.75 -14.98 -17.86
N ARG A 63 -3.91 -14.89 -16.55
CA ARG A 63 -4.66 -15.84 -15.71
C ARG A 63 -5.14 -15.14 -14.44
N PRO A 64 -6.23 -15.64 -13.80
CA PRO A 64 -6.66 -15.11 -12.52
C PRO A 64 -5.62 -15.34 -11.43
N LEU A 65 -5.59 -14.42 -10.46
CA LEU A 65 -4.86 -14.59 -9.21
C LEU A 65 -5.56 -15.67 -8.36
N PRO A 66 -4.83 -16.29 -7.41
CA PRO A 66 -5.45 -17.17 -6.42
C PRO A 66 -6.62 -16.47 -5.70
N ALA A 67 -7.69 -17.21 -5.40
CA ALA A 67 -8.90 -16.65 -4.78
C ALA A 67 -8.65 -16.02 -3.40
N ASP A 68 -7.61 -16.49 -2.71
CA ASP A 68 -7.14 -16.01 -1.41
C ASP A 68 -6.11 -14.86 -1.52
N TRP A 69 -5.62 -14.53 -2.71
CA TRP A 69 -4.53 -13.55 -2.90
C TRP A 69 -4.83 -12.19 -2.26
N LYS A 70 -6.07 -11.72 -2.39
CA LYS A 70 -6.51 -10.45 -1.78
C LYS A 70 -6.44 -10.52 -0.25
N ALA A 71 -6.96 -11.60 0.34
CA ALA A 71 -6.97 -11.78 1.78
C ALA A 71 -5.54 -11.91 2.35
N ASP A 72 -4.68 -12.62 1.62
CA ASP A 72 -3.26 -12.74 1.96
C ASP A 72 -2.53 -11.39 1.92
N PHE A 73 -2.77 -10.58 0.89
CA PHE A 73 -2.22 -9.23 0.79
C PHE A 73 -2.68 -8.37 1.98
N GLU A 74 -3.98 -8.34 2.27
CA GLU A 74 -4.55 -7.56 3.37
C GLU A 74 -3.96 -8.01 4.73
N ALA A 75 -3.87 -9.32 4.98
CA ALA A 75 -3.31 -9.86 6.22
C ALA A 75 -1.84 -9.47 6.41
N ARG A 76 -1.02 -9.56 5.35
CA ARG A 76 0.41 -9.17 5.38
C ARG A 76 0.58 -7.67 5.58
N ARG A 77 -0.21 -6.85 4.87
CA ARG A 77 -0.20 -5.39 5.01
C ARG A 77 -0.54 -4.99 6.43
N ASP A 78 -1.60 -5.56 7.00
CA ASP A 78 -2.05 -5.22 8.35
C ASP A 78 -1.03 -5.67 9.42
N ALA A 79 -0.34 -6.79 9.20
CA ALA A 79 0.76 -7.22 10.06
C ALA A 79 1.95 -6.26 9.97
N ALA A 80 2.34 -5.85 8.76
CA ALA A 80 3.42 -4.89 8.55
C ALA A 80 3.07 -3.53 9.16
N PHE A 81 1.83 -3.05 9.00
CA PHE A 81 1.34 -1.83 9.63
C PHE A 81 1.50 -1.87 11.15
N ARG A 82 1.09 -2.96 11.80
CA ARG A 82 1.25 -3.11 13.27
C ARG A 82 2.71 -3.09 13.72
N ALA A 83 3.63 -3.55 12.88
CA ALA A 83 5.05 -3.67 13.22
C ALA A 83 5.87 -2.42 12.85
N GLU A 84 5.52 -1.75 11.76
CA GLU A 84 6.40 -0.80 11.07
C GLU A 84 5.84 0.62 11.00
N LEU A 85 4.53 0.84 11.24
CA LEU A 85 3.98 2.20 11.20
C LEU A 85 4.70 3.09 12.21
N GLN A 86 5.38 4.11 11.68
CA GLN A 86 5.99 5.17 12.45
C GLN A 86 5.27 6.49 12.16
N PRO A 87 5.13 7.38 13.16
CA PRO A 87 4.70 8.74 12.93
C PRO A 87 5.64 9.43 11.94
N VAL A 88 5.11 10.27 11.05
CA VAL A 88 5.95 11.15 10.22
C VAL A 88 6.79 12.06 11.14
N PRO A 89 8.07 12.32 10.83
CA PRO A 89 8.92 13.19 11.65
C PRO A 89 8.25 14.54 11.94
N GLY A 90 8.14 14.89 13.23
CA GLY A 90 7.49 16.12 13.69
C GLY A 90 6.04 15.97 14.17
N VAL A 91 5.36 14.85 13.90
CA VAL A 91 3.97 14.61 14.35
C VAL A 91 3.88 14.39 15.85
N ALA A 92 4.80 13.61 16.44
CA ALA A 92 4.76 13.28 17.87
C ALA A 92 5.21 14.43 18.80
N ALA A 93 5.66 15.56 18.24
CA ALA A 93 6.17 16.71 19.00
C ALA A 93 5.20 17.90 19.02
N ALA A 94 3.97 17.74 18.51
CA ALA A 94 2.94 18.76 18.45
C ALA A 94 2.00 18.72 19.67
#